data_AF-A0AAW0GSP3-F1
#
_entry.id   AF-A0AAW0GSP3-F1
#
_cell.length_a   1.000
_cell.length_b   1.000
_cell.length_c   1.000
_cell.angle_alpha   90.00
_cell.angle_beta   90.00
_cell.angle_gamma   90.00
#
_symmetry.space_group_name_H-M   'P 1'
#
loop_
_entity.id
_entity.type
_entity.pdbx_description
1 polymer ?
#
loop_
_entity_poly.entity_id
_entity_poly.type
_entity_poly.pdbx_seq_one_letter_code
_entity_poly.pdbx_strand_id
1 'polypeptide(L)'
;MQNDKLLHRLVHTRLLSGSLNEELDLTPAQRRKALAGRVLEAAGKAKLGKGENTVRKTERNKAAKHIRDGMQVKHKERHEKKVEEAKNMGNYHPAFKSLYDDEEAKHDTRRRDRGLKLGVGSFSGGVLKLRQRDIAAVSGGPSSRGRGRGRGRDRGGRGGGGRGGSGGRGRGAKRGGRG
;
A
#
# COMPACT_ATOMS: atom_id res chain seq x y z
N MET A 1 26.47 -16.18 -4.03
CA MET A 1 25.14 -15.84 -4.61
C MET A 1 25.22 -14.76 -5.71
N GLN A 2 26.12 -14.91 -6.68
CA GLN A 2 26.18 -14.03 -7.87
C GLN A 2 25.23 -14.51 -8.97
N ASN A 3 25.04 -15.83 -9.07
CA ASN A 3 24.15 -16.47 -10.04
C ASN A 3 22.71 -16.01 -9.89
N ASP A 4 22.19 -15.88 -8.67
CA ASP A 4 20.82 -15.40 -8.43
C ASP A 4 20.62 -13.94 -8.86
N LYS A 5 21.65 -13.09 -8.73
CA LYS A 5 21.59 -11.70 -9.18
C LYS A 5 21.58 -11.61 -10.71
N LEU A 6 22.36 -12.46 -11.38
CA LEU A 6 22.38 -12.54 -12.84
C LEU A 6 21.07 -13.11 -13.38
N LEU A 7 20.55 -14.18 -12.76
CA LEU A 7 19.26 -14.77 -13.09
C LEU A 7 18.13 -13.75 -12.90
N HIS A 8 18.09 -13.07 -11.76
CA HIS A 8 17.09 -12.03 -11.49
C HIS A 8 17.14 -10.90 -12.52
N ARG A 9 18.35 -10.49 -12.96
CA ARG A 9 18.50 -9.53 -14.06
C ARG A 9 17.93 -10.10 -15.36
N LEU A 10 18.36 -11.29 -15.77
CA LEU A 10 17.92 -11.93 -17.02
C LEU A 10 16.40 -12.11 -17.10
N VAL A 11 15.79 -12.57 -16.01
CA VAL A 11 14.34 -12.76 -15.90
C VAL A 11 13.60 -11.45 -16.17
N HIS A 12 14.02 -10.35 -15.54
CA HIS A 12 13.35 -9.06 -15.67
C HIS A 12 13.73 -8.27 -16.94
N THR A 13 14.90 -8.50 -17.54
CA THR A 13 15.38 -7.69 -18.68
C THR A 13 15.28 -8.36 -20.05
N ARG A 14 15.25 -9.71 -20.10
CA ARG A 14 15.29 -10.46 -21.36
C ARG A 14 14.11 -11.42 -21.50
N LEU A 15 13.81 -12.21 -20.48
CA LEU A 15 12.76 -13.23 -20.59
C LEU A 15 11.34 -12.64 -20.47
N LEU A 16 11.10 -11.78 -19.48
CA LEU A 16 9.75 -11.27 -19.19
C LEU A 16 9.48 -9.86 -19.74
N SER A 17 10.50 -9.03 -19.91
CA SER A 17 10.34 -7.76 -20.63
C SER A 17 10.81 -7.96 -22.07
N GLY A 18 9.85 -8.10 -22.99
CA GLY A 18 10.09 -8.21 -24.43
C GLY A 18 10.67 -6.94 -25.08
N SER A 19 11.42 -6.14 -24.32
CA SER A 19 11.97 -4.84 -24.72
C SER A 19 13.25 -4.96 -25.55
N LEU A 20 13.86 -6.16 -25.61
CA LEU A 20 15.16 -6.39 -26.28
C LEU A 20 15.40 -7.84 -26.71
N ASN A 21 14.35 -8.62 -26.87
CA ASN A 21 14.47 -9.86 -27.63
C ASN A 21 14.54 -9.45 -29.10
N GLU A 22 15.65 -9.76 -29.76
CA GLU A 22 15.86 -9.49 -31.19
C GLU A 22 14.87 -10.26 -32.07
N GLU A 23 14.32 -11.35 -31.53
CA GLU A 23 13.24 -12.16 -32.12
C GLU A 23 11.85 -11.49 -32.05
N LEU A 24 11.67 -10.48 -31.20
CA LEU A 24 10.46 -9.66 -31.22
C LEU A 24 10.66 -8.54 -32.23
N ASP A 25 9.83 -8.51 -33.28
CA ASP A 25 9.79 -7.46 -34.31
C ASP A 25 9.36 -6.10 -33.73
N LEU A 26 10.23 -5.49 -32.92
CA LEU A 26 10.02 -4.20 -32.31
C LEU A 26 10.29 -3.09 -33.32
N THR A 27 9.41 -2.10 -33.35
CA THR A 27 9.63 -0.89 -34.13
C THR A 27 10.87 -0.13 -33.64
N PRO A 28 11.59 0.60 -34.51
CA PRO A 28 12.76 1.38 -34.09
C PRO A 28 12.46 2.40 -32.98
N ALA A 29 11.23 2.93 -32.92
CA ALA A 29 10.79 3.83 -31.86
C ALA A 29 10.68 3.11 -30.50
N GLN A 30 10.13 1.89 -30.48
CA GLN A 30 10.04 1.08 -29.26
C GLN A 30 11.43 0.67 -28.78
N ARG A 31 12.33 0.26 -29.68
CA ARG A 31 13.73 -0.09 -29.32
C ARG A 31 14.45 1.07 -28.64
N ARG A 32 14.33 2.29 -29.16
CA ARG A 32 14.93 3.49 -28.54
C ARG A 32 14.42 3.74 -27.12
N LYS A 33 13.11 3.55 -26.87
CA LYS A 33 12.51 3.71 -25.53
C LYS A 33 12.93 2.61 -24.57
N ALA A 34 13.05 1.37 -25.06
CA ALA A 34 13.57 0.25 -24.30
C ALA A 34 15.03 0.49 -23.86
N LEU A 35 15.89 0.93 -24.78
CA LEU A 35 17.28 1.26 -24.49
C LEU A 35 17.39 2.42 -23.49
N ALA A 36 16.62 3.50 -23.69
CA ALA A 36 16.56 4.60 -22.74
C ALA A 36 16.11 4.15 -21.33
N GLY A 37 15.13 3.24 -21.28
CA GLY A 37 14.68 2.61 -20.04
C GLY A 37 15.79 1.83 -19.33
N ARG A 38 16.61 1.08 -20.07
CA ARG A 38 17.77 0.37 -19.50
C ARG A 38 18.84 1.29 -18.95
N VAL A 39 19.11 2.41 -19.62
CA VAL A 39 20.04 3.42 -19.10
C VAL A 39 19.55 3.94 -17.74
N LEU A 40 18.24 4.15 -17.57
CA LEU A 40 17.65 4.55 -16.28
C LEU A 40 17.73 3.46 -15.21
N GLU A 41 17.59 2.19 -15.58
CA GLU A 41 17.74 1.06 -14.67
C GLU A 41 19.19 0.87 -14.22
N ALA A 42 20.15 0.96 -15.14
CA ALA A 42 21.58 0.91 -14.85
C ALA A 42 22.02 2.09 -13.96
N ALA A 43 21.43 3.26 -14.17
CA ALA A 43 21.62 4.43 -13.31
C ALA A 43 20.89 4.34 -11.95
N GLY A 44 20.15 3.25 -11.67
CA GLY A 44 19.43 3.05 -10.41
C GLY A 44 18.19 3.92 -10.22
N LYS A 45 17.75 4.67 -11.25
CA LYS A 45 16.59 5.57 -11.19
C LYS A 45 15.26 4.84 -11.40
N ALA A 46 15.30 3.63 -11.96
CA ALA A 46 14.14 2.77 -12.17
C ALA A 46 14.42 1.35 -11.67
N LYS A 47 13.37 0.63 -11.24
CA LYS A 47 13.46 -0.80 -10.92
C LYS A 47 13.71 -1.61 -12.19
N LEU A 48 14.46 -2.70 -12.07
CA LEU A 48 14.72 -3.63 -13.17
C LEU A 48 13.42 -4.07 -13.87
N GLY A 49 13.42 -4.01 -15.20
CA GLY A 49 12.28 -4.33 -16.06
C GLY A 49 11.15 -3.28 -16.05
N LYS A 50 11.30 -2.16 -15.34
CA LYS A 50 10.30 -1.07 -15.30
C LYS A 50 10.78 0.22 -15.95
N GLY A 51 12.03 0.28 -16.40
CA GLY A 51 12.66 1.46 -17.00
C GLY A 51 11.89 1.96 -18.22
N GLU A 52 11.49 1.08 -19.13
CA GLU A 52 10.71 1.50 -20.30
C GLU A 52 9.39 2.18 -19.91
N ASN A 53 8.66 1.62 -18.95
CA ASN A 53 7.42 2.19 -18.45
C ASN A 53 7.66 3.56 -17.80
N THR A 54 8.79 3.76 -17.11
CA THR A 54 9.13 5.08 -16.58
C THR A 54 9.37 6.10 -17.69
N VAL A 55 10.08 5.73 -18.77
CA VAL A 55 10.30 6.61 -19.93
C VAL A 55 8.97 6.97 -20.58
N ARG A 56 8.13 5.98 -20.88
CA ARG A 56 6.80 6.19 -21.47
C ARG A 56 5.92 7.11 -20.60
N LYS A 57 5.96 6.95 -19.27
CA LYS A 57 5.25 7.83 -18.33
C LYS A 57 5.76 9.26 -18.37
N THR A 58 7.09 9.46 -18.42
CA THR A 58 7.66 10.81 -18.51
C THR A 58 7.30 11.51 -19.83
N GLU A 59 7.31 10.78 -20.95
CA GLU A 59 6.86 11.30 -22.24
C GLU A 59 5.37 11.67 -22.20
N ARG A 60 4.54 10.77 -21.66
CA ARG A 60 3.09 10.99 -21.49
C ARG A 60 2.79 12.22 -20.62
N ASN A 61 3.60 12.47 -19.60
CA ASN A 61 3.43 13.62 -18.70
C ASN A 61 3.78 14.96 -19.37
N LYS A 62 4.55 14.95 -20.46
CA LYS A 62 4.81 16.17 -21.25
C LYS A 62 3.61 16.58 -22.10
N ALA A 63 2.70 15.65 -22.42
CA ALA A 63 1.50 15.96 -23.20
C ALA A 63 0.50 16.82 -22.41
N ALA A 64 -0.31 17.61 -23.13
CA ALA A 64 -1.38 18.41 -22.57
C ALA A 64 -2.42 17.55 -21.83
N LYS A 65 -3.10 18.15 -20.83
CA LYS A 65 -4.01 17.44 -19.93
C LYS A 65 -5.10 16.66 -20.67
N HIS A 66 -5.82 17.29 -21.60
CA HIS A 66 -6.93 16.65 -22.32
C HIS A 66 -6.47 15.43 -23.14
N ILE A 67 -5.29 15.49 -23.77
CA ILE A 67 -4.70 14.36 -24.49
C ILE A 67 -4.34 13.25 -23.50
N ARG A 68 -3.72 13.60 -22.38
CA ARG A 68 -3.36 12.66 -21.32
C ARG A 68 -4.58 11.95 -20.77
N ASP A 69 -5.66 12.68 -20.48
CA ASP A 69 -6.89 12.11 -19.94
C ASP A 69 -7.54 11.18 -20.99
N GLY A 70 -7.63 11.62 -22.26
CA GLY A 70 -8.14 10.79 -23.35
C GLY A 70 -7.35 9.49 -23.57
N MET A 71 -6.01 9.55 -23.50
CA MET A 71 -5.16 8.35 -23.54
C MET A 71 -5.38 7.42 -22.35
N GLN A 72 -5.85 7.93 -21.20
CA GLN A 72 -6.06 7.17 -19.96
C GLN A 72 -7.40 6.44 -20.03
N VAL A 73 -8.44 7.14 -20.50
CA VAL A 73 -9.75 6.55 -20.79
C VAL A 73 -9.61 5.41 -21.81
N LYS A 74 -8.97 5.65 -22.95
CA LYS A 74 -8.72 4.60 -23.96
C LYS A 74 -7.84 3.45 -23.48
N HIS A 75 -7.02 3.66 -22.45
CA HIS A 75 -6.25 2.57 -21.84
C HIS A 75 -7.18 1.67 -21.02
N LYS A 76 -7.99 2.28 -20.15
CA LYS A 76 -8.97 1.59 -19.30
C LYS A 76 -9.98 0.79 -20.12
N GLU A 77 -10.55 1.40 -21.16
CA GLU A 77 -11.51 0.72 -22.06
C GLU A 77 -10.89 -0.53 -22.72
N ARG A 78 -9.64 -0.43 -23.21
CA ARG A 78 -8.95 -1.58 -23.81
C ARG A 78 -8.62 -2.64 -22.78
N HIS A 79 -8.29 -2.24 -21.56
CA HIS A 79 -8.00 -3.14 -20.47
C HIS A 79 -9.26 -3.92 -20.04
N GLU A 80 -10.39 -3.22 -19.85
CA GLU A 80 -11.68 -3.82 -19.53
C GLU A 80 -12.12 -4.84 -20.58
N LYS A 81 -12.01 -4.49 -21.87
CA LYS A 81 -12.29 -5.42 -22.98
C LYS A 81 -11.45 -6.69 -22.92
N LYS A 82 -10.15 -6.59 -22.65
CA LYS A 82 -9.27 -7.77 -22.50
C LYS A 82 -9.69 -8.66 -21.33
N VAL A 83 -10.14 -8.05 -20.23
CA VAL A 83 -10.63 -8.80 -19.07
C VAL A 83 -11.96 -9.49 -19.39
N GLU A 84 -12.86 -8.85 -20.12
CA GLU A 84 -14.11 -9.44 -20.59
C GLU A 84 -13.87 -10.58 -21.58
N GLU A 85 -12.99 -10.38 -22.56
CA GLU A 85 -12.55 -11.43 -23.49
C GLU A 85 -11.95 -12.63 -22.73
N ALA A 86 -11.09 -12.38 -21.74
CA ALA A 86 -10.52 -13.45 -20.91
C ALA A 86 -11.59 -14.19 -20.09
N LYS A 87 -12.63 -13.49 -19.61
CA LYS A 87 -13.78 -14.13 -18.93
C LYS A 87 -14.59 -14.98 -19.90
N ASN A 88 -14.87 -14.47 -21.09
CA ASN A 88 -15.64 -15.18 -22.12
C ASN A 88 -14.92 -16.43 -22.60
N MET A 89 -13.59 -16.37 -22.74
CA MET A 89 -12.75 -17.52 -23.09
C MET A 89 -12.50 -18.48 -21.93
N GLY A 90 -12.95 -18.18 -20.71
CA GLY A 90 -12.70 -18.99 -19.51
C GLY A 90 -11.27 -18.91 -18.95
N ASN A 91 -10.41 -18.04 -19.50
CA ASN A 91 -9.03 -17.82 -19.05
C ASN A 91 -8.93 -16.92 -17.81
N TYR A 92 -10.02 -16.28 -17.40
CA TYR A 92 -10.06 -15.47 -16.21
C TYR A 92 -10.27 -16.32 -14.95
N HIS A 93 -9.30 -16.29 -14.03
CA HIS A 93 -9.44 -16.92 -12.71
C HIS A 93 -9.29 -15.89 -11.58
N PRO A 94 -10.19 -15.84 -10.58
CA PRO A 94 -10.16 -14.86 -9.50
C PRO A 94 -8.84 -14.81 -8.72
N ALA A 95 -8.15 -15.95 -8.58
CA ALA A 95 -6.85 -16.02 -7.90
C ALA A 95 -5.75 -15.21 -8.62
N PHE A 96 -5.91 -14.96 -9.92
CA PHE A 96 -4.96 -14.21 -10.75
C PHE A 96 -5.50 -12.84 -11.15
N LYS A 97 -6.53 -12.33 -10.46
CA LYS A 97 -7.08 -10.99 -10.71
C LYS A 97 -6.00 -9.91 -10.73
N SER A 98 -4.97 -10.03 -9.89
CA SER A 98 -3.85 -9.09 -9.82
C SER A 98 -3.01 -9.03 -11.10
N LEU A 99 -2.99 -10.08 -11.93
CA LEU A 99 -2.32 -10.05 -13.24
C LEU A 99 -3.10 -9.24 -14.27
N TYR A 100 -4.41 -9.14 -14.04
CA TYR A 100 -5.34 -8.31 -14.81
C TYR A 100 -5.64 -6.98 -14.11
N ASP A 101 -4.92 -6.61 -13.06
CA ASP A 101 -5.06 -5.26 -12.51
C ASP A 101 -4.04 -4.37 -13.22
N ASP A 102 -4.51 -3.25 -13.77
CA ASP A 102 -3.65 -2.23 -14.35
C ASP A 102 -2.63 -1.75 -13.30
N GLU A 103 -1.34 -1.98 -13.53
CA GLU A 103 -0.25 -1.55 -12.64
C GLU A 103 -0.23 -0.02 -12.41
N GLU A 104 -0.89 0.74 -13.28
CA GLU A 104 -1.08 2.19 -13.17
C GLU A 104 -2.28 2.59 -12.31
N ALA A 105 -3.24 1.69 -12.09
CA ALA A 105 -4.45 1.94 -11.31
C ALA A 105 -4.27 1.71 -9.80
N LYS A 106 -3.02 1.71 -9.31
CA LYS A 106 -2.76 1.54 -7.87
C LYS A 106 -3.37 2.71 -7.11
N HIS A 107 -4.39 2.38 -6.32
CA HIS A 107 -5.01 3.33 -5.42
C HIS A 107 -3.98 3.86 -4.43
N ASP A 108 -4.01 5.17 -4.23
CA ASP A 108 -3.18 5.82 -3.24
C ASP A 108 -3.51 5.25 -1.85
N THR A 109 -2.51 4.68 -1.17
CA THR A 109 -2.66 4.12 0.17
C THR A 109 -2.77 5.20 1.25
N ARG A 110 -3.05 6.46 0.88
CA ARG A 110 -3.33 7.54 1.81
C ARG A 110 -4.37 7.08 2.82
N ARG A 111 -3.96 7.07 4.09
CA ARG A 111 -4.87 6.83 5.21
C ARG A 111 -5.89 7.95 5.19
N ARG A 112 -7.17 7.60 5.18
CA ARG A 112 -8.27 8.56 5.28
C ARG A 112 -8.04 9.48 6.49
N ASP A 113 -8.17 10.78 6.26
CA ASP A 113 -8.16 11.76 7.33
C ASP A 113 -9.32 11.47 8.28
N ARG A 114 -9.01 11.33 9.57
CA ARG A 114 -9.99 10.95 10.60
C ARG A 114 -10.79 12.15 11.13
N GLY A 115 -10.70 13.31 10.47
CA GLY A 115 -11.30 14.56 10.93
C GLY A 115 -10.71 15.08 12.24
N LEU A 116 -11.34 16.13 12.78
CA LEU A 116 -11.05 16.66 14.11
C LEU A 116 -11.45 15.64 15.17
N LYS A 117 -10.49 15.15 15.94
CA LYS A 117 -10.78 14.27 17.08
C LYS A 117 -11.26 15.12 18.26
N LEU A 118 -12.42 14.79 18.81
CA LEU A 118 -12.89 15.35 20.07
C LEU A 118 -12.00 14.84 21.21
N GLY A 119 -11.59 15.73 22.12
CA GLY A 119 -10.68 15.42 23.23
C GLY A 119 -11.33 14.72 24.43
N VAL A 120 -12.62 14.37 24.35
CA VAL A 120 -13.40 13.78 25.45
C VAL A 120 -13.98 12.44 25.04
N GLY A 121 -13.72 11.41 25.86
CA GLY A 121 -14.29 10.08 25.69
C GLY A 121 -13.99 9.39 24.35
N SER A 122 -14.76 8.35 24.05
CA SER A 122 -14.74 7.66 22.75
C SER A 122 -16.13 7.63 22.16
N PHE A 123 -16.29 8.18 20.96
CA PHE A 123 -17.55 8.12 20.22
C PHE A 123 -17.58 6.87 19.35
N SER A 124 -18.57 6.00 19.56
CA SER A 124 -18.74 4.78 18.76
C SER A 124 -20.23 4.51 18.54
N GLY A 125 -20.65 4.33 17.28
CA GLY A 125 -22.02 3.93 16.95
C GLY A 125 -23.09 4.94 17.38
N GLY A 126 -22.82 6.25 17.31
CA GLY A 126 -23.77 7.30 17.71
C GLY A 126 -23.76 7.63 19.20
N VAL A 127 -23.02 6.89 20.03
CA VAL A 127 -22.99 7.07 21.49
C VAL A 127 -21.61 7.55 21.95
N LEU A 128 -21.60 8.61 22.76
CA LEU A 128 -20.40 9.09 23.44
C LEU A 128 -20.18 8.30 24.73
N LYS A 129 -19.08 7.55 24.79
CA LYS A 129 -18.67 6.83 26.01
C LYS A 129 -17.67 7.67 26.79
N LEU A 130 -18.07 8.10 27.98
CA LEU A 130 -17.23 8.88 28.91
C LEU A 130 -16.65 7.97 29.99
N ARG A 131 -15.37 8.16 30.33
CA ARG A 131 -14.77 7.50 31.50
C ARG A 131 -14.98 8.37 32.74
N GLN A 132 -14.99 7.75 33.92
CA GLN A 132 -15.14 8.46 35.20
C GLN A 132 -14.13 9.63 35.35
N ARG A 133 -12.91 9.44 34.87
CA ARG A 133 -11.86 10.48 34.86
C ARG A 133 -12.20 11.68 33.97
N ASP A 134 -12.87 11.46 32.84
CA ASP A 134 -13.23 12.51 31.89
C ASP A 134 -14.39 13.35 32.48
N ILE A 135 -15.29 12.68 33.20
CA ILE A 135 -16.37 13.33 33.97
C ILE A 135 -15.78 14.16 35.11
N ALA A 136 -14.89 13.58 35.93
CA ALA A 136 -14.26 14.25 37.06
C ALA A 136 -13.43 15.48 36.65
N ALA A 137 -12.79 15.44 35.48
CA ALA A 137 -12.01 16.56 34.95
C ALA A 137 -12.87 17.77 34.58
N VAL A 138 -14.14 17.54 34.19
CA VAL A 138 -15.08 18.62 33.80
C VAL A 138 -15.93 19.07 34.98
N SER A 139 -16.29 18.16 35.89
CA SER A 139 -17.16 18.47 37.04
C SER A 139 -16.45 19.15 38.21
N GLY A 140 -15.16 19.53 38.07
CA GLY A 140 -14.43 20.29 39.09
C GLY A 140 -14.20 19.54 40.41
N GLY A 141 -14.36 18.20 40.42
CA GLY A 141 -14.07 17.38 41.60
C GLY A 141 -12.59 17.49 41.97
N PRO A 142 -12.25 17.57 43.27
CA PRO A 142 -10.93 17.99 43.71
C PRO A 142 -9.87 17.13 43.05
N SER A 143 -8.99 17.74 42.25
CA SER A 143 -7.67 17.18 42.01
C SER A 143 -7.10 16.99 43.41
N SER A 144 -6.94 15.75 43.85
CA SER A 144 -6.25 15.47 45.10
C SER A 144 -4.85 16.05 44.95
N ARG A 145 -4.68 17.26 45.49
CA ARG A 145 -3.39 17.85 45.77
C ARG A 145 -2.73 16.94 46.80
N GLY A 146 -2.06 15.89 46.33
CA GLY A 146 -1.07 15.18 47.10
C GLY A 146 0.19 16.04 47.24
N ARG A 147 0.09 17.13 48.01
CA ARG A 147 1.27 17.79 48.59
C ARG A 147 1.79 16.89 49.70
N GLY A 148 2.89 16.18 49.43
CA GLY A 148 3.65 15.46 50.42
C GLY A 148 5.15 15.55 50.11
N ARG A 149 5.76 16.68 50.47
CA ARG A 149 7.23 16.80 50.53
C ARG A 149 7.73 15.97 51.72
N GLY A 150 8.59 15.00 51.43
CA GLY A 150 9.77 14.59 52.20
C GLY A 150 9.68 14.31 53.71
N ARG A 151 10.07 13.07 54.08
CA ARG A 151 11.04 12.65 55.12
C ARG A 151 10.55 11.40 55.86
N GLY A 152 11.40 10.37 55.93
CA GLY A 152 11.23 9.19 56.79
C GLY A 152 11.18 7.88 55.99
N ARG A 153 12.30 7.20 55.73
CA ARG A 153 13.04 6.29 56.64
C ARG A 153 12.47 4.86 56.60
N ASP A 154 13.27 3.99 55.95
CA ASP A 154 13.44 2.55 56.18
C ASP A 154 12.23 1.60 56.11
N ARG A 155 12.22 0.73 55.08
CA ARG A 155 12.42 -0.74 55.22
C ARG A 155 11.90 -1.50 53.99
N GLY A 156 12.85 -2.13 53.28
CA GLY A 156 12.73 -3.54 52.91
C GLY A 156 12.02 -3.89 51.60
N GLY A 157 12.74 -4.63 50.76
CA GLY A 157 12.14 -5.80 50.13
C GLY A 157 12.03 -5.79 48.61
N ARG A 158 13.07 -6.35 47.97
CA ARG A 158 12.98 -7.50 47.06
C ARG A 158 11.95 -7.43 45.91
N GLY A 159 12.50 -7.29 44.70
CA GLY A 159 12.53 -8.43 43.78
C GLY A 159 11.43 -8.54 42.72
N GLY A 160 11.87 -9.03 41.54
CA GLY A 160 11.03 -9.65 40.51
C GLY A 160 10.35 -8.63 39.59
N GLY A 161 10.53 -8.63 38.27
CA GLY A 161 10.82 -9.74 37.38
C GLY A 161 9.68 -9.84 36.36
N GLY A 162 10.03 -10.12 35.10
CA GLY A 162 9.13 -10.86 34.21
C GLY A 162 8.26 -10.04 33.25
N ARG A 163 8.72 -10.03 31.98
CA ARG A 163 8.00 -10.54 30.80
C ARG A 163 6.46 -10.62 30.89
N GLY A 164 5.78 -9.89 30.02
CA GLY A 164 4.46 -10.28 29.48
C GLY A 164 4.47 -10.03 27.96
N GLY A 165 4.25 -10.99 27.06
CA GLY A 165 3.50 -12.23 27.21
C GLY A 165 2.12 -12.07 26.57
N SER A 166 2.05 -12.36 25.28
CA SER A 166 0.93 -12.98 24.54
C SER A 166 -0.53 -12.72 24.96
N GLY A 167 -1.34 -12.26 23.99
CA GLY A 167 -2.77 -12.53 23.92
C GLY A 167 -3.45 -11.55 22.96
N GLY A 168 -4.23 -11.91 21.95
CA GLY A 168 -4.70 -13.20 21.45
C GLY A 168 -5.53 -12.86 20.20
N ARG A 169 -5.35 -13.63 19.12
CA ARG A 169 -6.08 -13.45 17.87
C ARG A 169 -7.49 -14.03 18.02
N GLY A 170 -8.50 -13.18 18.19
CA GLY A 170 -9.91 -13.56 18.08
C GLY A 170 -10.40 -13.46 16.64
N ARG A 171 -10.51 -14.61 15.96
CA ARG A 171 -11.14 -14.76 14.64
C ARG A 171 -12.67 -14.73 14.83
N GLY A 172 -13.33 -13.70 14.32
CA GLY A 172 -14.79 -13.63 14.27
C GLY A 172 -15.35 -14.39 13.07
N ALA A 173 -16.11 -15.44 13.36
CA ALA A 173 -16.77 -16.31 12.39
C ALA A 173 -17.93 -15.58 11.67
N LYS A 174 -18.02 -15.79 10.35
CA LYS A 174 -19.18 -15.44 9.52
C LYS A 174 -20.38 -16.31 9.94
N ARG A 175 -21.49 -15.70 10.33
CA ARG A 175 -22.82 -16.32 10.29
C ARG A 175 -23.51 -15.86 9.01
N GLY A 176 -23.91 -16.83 8.18
CA GLY A 176 -24.75 -16.62 7.01
C GLY A 176 -26.19 -16.32 7.44
N GLY A 177 -26.80 -15.34 6.76
CA GLY A 177 -28.23 -15.07 6.84
C GLY A 177 -28.89 -15.53 5.54
N ARG A 178 -29.93 -16.36 5.69
CA ARG A 178 -30.89 -16.69 4.63
C ARG A 178 -31.85 -15.51 4.44
N GLY A 179 -32.18 -15.24 3.20
CA GLY A 179 -33.28 -14.41 2.71
C GLY A 179 -33.57 -14.90 1.31
#